data_AF-A0A9E2KCV3-F1
#
_entry.id   AF-A0A9E2KCV3-F1
#
_cell.length_a   1.000
_cell.length_b   1.000
_cell.length_c   1.000
_cell.angle_alpha   90.00
_cell.angle_beta   90.00
_cell.angle_gamma   90.00
#
_symmetry.space_group_name_H-M   'P 1'
#
loop_
_entity.id
_entity.type
_entity.pdbx_description
1 polymer ?
#
loop_
_entity_poly.entity_id
_entity_poly.type
_entity_poly.pdbx_seq_one_letter_code
_entity_poly.pdbx_strand_id
1 'polypeptide(L)' 'IYSALKGCIYPKHMAEGIKIQMQDKTYLVAVCHQEVNSPTDLVQIEACMGYGNVIVFEPDKDQLVGTVLSW' A
#
# COMPACT_ATOMS: atom_id res chain seq x y z
N ILE A 1 4.24 -5.48 3.12
CA ILE A 1 2.92 -4.86 3.38
C ILE A 1 2.37 -5.44 4.66
N TYR A 2 2.01 -4.60 5.63
CA TYR A 2 1.38 -5.03 6.89
C TYR A 2 -0.13 -4.85 6.78
N SER A 3 -0.91 -5.85 7.20
CA SER A 3 -2.37 -5.74 7.34
C SER A 3 -2.72 -5.29 8.74
N ALA A 4 -3.39 -4.14 8.83
CA ALA A 4 -3.87 -3.62 10.12
C ALA A 4 -5.00 -4.50 10.68
N LEU A 5 -5.82 -5.12 9.84
CA LEU A 5 -6.93 -5.98 10.27
C LEU A 5 -6.44 -7.33 10.78
N LYS A 6 -5.52 -7.97 10.05
CA LYS A 6 -5.03 -9.33 10.38
C LYS A 6 -3.84 -9.32 11.32
N GLY A 7 -3.24 -8.16 11.56
CA GLY A 7 -2.09 -8.01 12.47
C GLY A 7 -0.84 -8.75 11.97
N CYS A 8 -0.67 -8.90 10.67
CA CYS A 8 0.41 -9.70 10.08
C CYS A 8 1.02 -9.03 8.84
N ILE A 9 2.25 -9.43 8.52
CA ILE A 9 2.91 -9.04 7.27
C ILE A 9 2.46 -10.02 6.19
N TYR A 10 1.95 -9.48 5.08
CA TYR A 10 1.58 -10.30 3.94
C TYR A 10 2.80 -10.91 3.25
N PRO A 11 2.73 -12.20 2.86
CA PRO A 11 3.73 -12.78 1.99
C PRO A 11 3.66 -12.13 0.61
N LYS A 12 4.78 -12.12 -0.12
CA LYS A 12 4.90 -11.41 -1.41
C LYS A 12 3.84 -11.81 -2.45
N HIS A 13 3.42 -13.09 -2.46
CA HIS A 13 2.40 -13.56 -3.40
C HIS A 13 0.99 -13.03 -3.09
N MET A 14 0.75 -12.47 -1.90
CA MET A 14 -0.51 -11.82 -1.51
C MET A 14 -0.42 -10.31 -1.70
N ALA A 15 0.65 -9.69 -1.22
CA ALA A 15 0.88 -8.26 -1.41
C ALA A 15 2.37 -7.91 -1.35
N GLU A 16 2.77 -6.94 -2.14
CA GLU A 16 4.12 -6.40 -2.18
C GLU A 16 4.15 -4.88 -2.13
N GLY A 17 5.27 -4.36 -1.64
CA GLY A 17 5.52 -2.93 -1.54
C GLY A 17 6.70 -2.55 -2.41
N ILE A 18 6.52 -1.54 -3.26
CA ILE A 18 7.54 -1.03 -4.17
C ILE A 18 7.86 0.40 -3.76
N LYS A 19 9.14 0.69 -3.56
CA LYS A 19 9.63 2.05 -3.32
C LYS A 19 10.27 2.59 -4.59
N ILE A 20 9.71 3.67 -5.12
CA ILE A 20 10.21 4.34 -6.31
C ILE A 20 10.84 5.66 -5.85
N GLN A 21 12.10 5.86 -6.17
CA GLN A 21 12.82 7.10 -5.90
C GLN A 21 13.21 7.73 -7.24
N MET A 22 12.75 8.96 -7.46
CA MET A 22 13.07 9.71 -8.68
C MET A 22 13.40 11.15 -8.30
N GLN A 23 14.66 11.53 -8.52
CA GLN A 23 15.18 12.86 -8.15
C GLN A 23 14.94 13.17 -6.67
N ASP A 24 14.10 14.18 -6.39
CA ASP A 24 13.73 14.67 -5.07
C ASP A 24 12.40 14.07 -4.57
N LYS A 25 11.79 13.15 -5.31
CA LYS A 25 10.51 12.53 -4.96
C LYS A 25 10.64 11.07 -4.60
N THR A 26 9.88 10.68 -3.58
CA THR A 26 9.67 9.28 -3.20
C THR A 26 8.21 8.92 -3.40
N TYR A 27 7.97 7.74 -3.97
CA TYR A 27 6.65 7.14 -4.06
C TYR A 27 6.68 5.74 -3.45
N LEU A 28 5.66 5.40 -2.68
CA LEU A 28 5.42 4.05 -2.18
C LEU A 28 4.21 3.48 -2.91
N VAL A 29 4.37 2.30 -3.49
CA VAL A 29 3.29 1.58 -4.18
C VAL A 29 3.01 0.29 -3.43
N ALA A 30 1.79 0.13 -2.96
CA ALA A 30 1.29 -1.14 -2.44
C ALA A 30 0.53 -1.86 -3.57
N VAL A 31 0.95 -3.08 -3.89
CA VAL A 31 0.28 -3.96 -4.86
C VAL A 31 -0.26 -5.16 -4.11
N CYS A 32 -1.58 -5.34 -4.15
CA CYS A 32 -2.31 -6.44 -3.55
C CYS A 32 -2.75 -7.40 -4.67
N HIS A 33 -2.12 -8.57 -4.76
CA HIS A 33 -2.26 -9.51 -5.89
C HIS A 33 -3.51 -10.39 -5.82
N GLN A 34 -4.09 -10.53 -4.64
CA GLN A 34 -5.33 -11.26 -4.41
C GLN A 34 -6.39 -10.27 -3.93
N GLU A 35 -7.65 -10.69 -3.83
CA GLU A 35 -8.61 -10.00 -2.96
C GLU A 35 -8.17 -10.21 -1.51
N VAL A 36 -7.06 -9.58 -1.13
CA VAL A 36 -6.50 -9.65 0.22
C VAL A 36 -7.41 -8.91 1.21
N ASN A 37 -8.40 -8.18 0.68
CA ASN A 37 -9.12 -7.11 1.34
C ASN A 37 -10.61 -7.43 1.34
N SER A 38 -11.18 -7.70 2.52
CA SER A 38 -12.49 -7.11 2.77
C SER A 38 -12.32 -5.57 2.65
N PRO A 39 -13.37 -4.80 2.32
CA PRO A 39 -13.30 -3.33 2.21
C PRO A 39 -12.72 -2.60 3.45
N THR A 40 -12.50 -3.34 4.54
CA THR A 40 -12.02 -2.91 5.84
C THR A 40 -10.54 -3.20 6.13
N ASP A 41 -9.83 -3.93 5.27
CA ASP A 41 -8.41 -4.21 5.53
C ASP A 41 -7.51 -3.09 5.01
N LEU A 42 -7.06 -2.24 5.94
CA LEU A 42 -6.05 -1.23 5.67
C LEU A 42 -4.67 -1.88 5.59
N VAL A 43 -4.02 -1.70 4.46
CA VAL A 43 -2.63 -2.08 4.25
C VAL A 43 -1.70 -0.93 4.57
N GLN A 44 -0.59 -1.25 5.22
CA GLN A 44 0.45 -0.32 5.60
C GLN A 44 1.77 -0.64 4.86
N ILE A 45 2.36 0.42 4.31
CA ILE A 45 3.71 0.45 3.76
C ILE A 45 4.47 1.62 4.40
N GLU A 46 5.54 1.33 5.13
CA GLU A 46 6.23 2.32 5.97
C GLU A 46 5.22 3.06 6.89
N ALA A 47 5.11 4.39 6.79
CA ALA A 47 4.17 5.21 7.55
C ALA A 47 2.83 5.47 6.82
N CYS A 48 2.66 4.94 5.61
CA CYS A 48 1.50 5.19 4.76
C CYS A 48 0.48 4.07 4.88
N MET A 49 -0.80 4.42 5.05
CA MET A 49 -1.91 3.46 5.16
C MET A 49 -3.00 3.73 4.12
N GLY A 50 -3.54 2.68 3.51
CA GLY A 50 -4.63 2.77 2.54
C GLY A 50 -5.32 1.44 2.30
N TYR A 51 -6.33 1.43 1.44
CA TYR A 51 -7.03 0.22 1.00
C TYR A 51 -7.21 0.24 -0.52
N GLY A 52 -7.27 -0.93 -1.13
CA GLY A 52 -7.38 -1.08 -2.59
C GLY A 52 -6.38 -2.08 -3.15
N ASN A 53 -6.44 -2.31 -4.46
CA ASN A 53 -5.58 -3.29 -5.13
C ASN A 53 -4.20 -2.70 -5.46
N VAL A 54 -4.16 -1.53 -6.05
CA VAL A 54 -2.91 -0.79 -6.31
C VAL A 54 -3.05 0.59 -5.69
N ILE A 55 -2.19 0.92 -4.73
CA ILE A 55 -2.25 2.16 -3.96
C ILE A 55 -0.91 2.86 -4.08
N VAL A 56 -0.92 4.14 -4.47
CA VAL A 56 0.28 4.98 -4.58
C VAL A 56 0.23 6.06 -3.50
N PHE A 57 1.33 6.21 -2.77
CA PHE A 57 1.53 7.24 -1.77
C PHE A 57 2.72 8.10 -2.16
N GLU A 58 2.59 9.41 -2.02
CA GLU A 58 3.71 10.36 -1.90
C GLU A 58 3.96 10.60 -0.41
N PRO A 59 4.95 9.98 0.26
CA PRO A 59 5.06 10.02 1.73
C PRO A 59 5.16 11.43 2.34
N ASP A 60 5.63 12.40 1.55
CA ASP A 60 5.71 13.82 1.96
C ASP A 60 4.34 14.51 1.98
N LYS A 61 3.30 13.89 1.41
CA LYS A 61 1.93 14.40 1.31
C LYS A 61 0.89 13.45 1.90
N ASP A 62 1.09 12.15 1.71
CA ASP A 62 0.10 11.11 1.95
C ASP A 62 0.56 10.21 3.11
N GLN A 63 -0.11 10.32 4.26
CA GLN A 63 0.02 9.36 5.36
C GLN A 63 -1.17 8.40 5.45
N LEU A 64 -2.36 8.86 5.05
CA LEU A 64 -3.60 8.10 5.09
C LEU A 64 -4.33 8.32 3.76
N VAL A 65 -4.89 7.24 3.20
CA VAL A 65 -5.67 7.27 1.95
C VAL A 65 -4.83 7.75 0.77
N GLY A 66 -3.97 6.87 0.25
CA GLY A 66 -3.23 7.10 -0.99
C GLY A 66 -4.14 7.09 -2.22
N THR A 67 -3.53 7.33 -3.39
CA THR A 67 -4.24 7.25 -4.68
C THR A 67 -4.46 5.79 -5.06
N VAL A 68 -5.72 5.38 -5.17
CA VAL A 68 -6.07 4.03 -5.65
C VAL A 68 -6.13 4.03 -7.16
N LEU A 69 -5.33 3.17 -7.80
CA LEU A 69 -5.36 2.95 -9.23
C LEU A 69 -6.29 1.77 -9.54
N SER A 70 -7.24 1.99 -10.45
CA SER A 70 -8.10 0.94 -11.00
C SER A 70 -7.70 0.75 -12.46
N TRP A 71 -7.03 -0.37 -12.75
CA TRP A 71 -6.66 -0.78 -14.11
C TRP A 71 -7.56 -1.90 -14.62
#